data_AF-A0A3B0XXZ9-F1
#
_entry.id   AF-A0A3B0XXZ9-F1
#
_cell.length_a   1.000
_cell.length_b   1.000
_cell.length_c   1.000
_cell.angle_alpha   90.00
_cell.angle_beta   90.00
_cell.angle_gamma   90.00
#
_symmetry.space_group_name_H-M   'P 1'
#
loop_
_entity.id
_entity.type
_entity.pdbx_description
1 polymer ?
#
loop_
_entity_poly.entity_id
_entity_poly.type
_entity_poly.pdbx_seq_one_letter_code
_entity_poly.pdbx_strand_id
1 'polypeptide(L)' 'MLRHKYDAKESLFDLARLESQTPKELEYHARYRGTRIRALHPAYTVDGGHLNMNGTTALASELPDFLTVQINKAS' A
#
# COMPACT_ATOMS: atom_id res chain seq x y z
N MET A 1 -2.82 14.42 -5.87
CA MET A 1 -2.29 13.03 -5.78
C MET A 1 -3.41 12.04 -6.11
N LEU A 2 -3.12 10.87 -6.66
CA LEU A 2 -4.12 9.92 -7.20
C LEU A 2 -5.33 9.70 -6.28
N ARG A 3 -5.12 9.48 -4.98
CA ARG A 3 -6.20 9.40 -3.98
C ARG A 3 -7.28 10.49 -4.14
N HIS A 4 -6.89 11.76 -4.16
CA HIS A 4 -7.83 12.87 -4.30
C HIS A 4 -8.53 12.92 -5.67
N LYS A 5 -7.90 12.41 -6.72
CA LYS A 5 -8.46 12.43 -8.08
C LYS A 5 -9.56 11.38 -8.26
N TYR A 6 -9.38 10.23 -7.61
CA TYR A 6 -10.26 9.06 -7.65
C TYR A 6 -11.21 8.98 -6.46
N ASP A 7 -11.04 9.89 -5.48
CA ASP A 7 -11.95 10.03 -4.36
C ASP A 7 -13.39 10.19 -4.85
N ALA A 8 -14.30 9.43 -4.25
CA ALA A 8 -15.72 9.31 -4.62
C ALA A 8 -16.05 8.86 -6.07
N LYS A 9 -15.06 8.60 -6.94
CA LYS A 9 -15.31 8.12 -8.31
C LYS A 9 -15.22 6.61 -8.43
N GLU A 10 -14.16 6.04 -7.86
CA GLU A 10 -13.78 4.64 -8.06
C GLU A 10 -13.06 4.12 -6.81
N SER A 11 -13.11 2.81 -6.58
CA SER A 11 -12.28 2.21 -5.54
C SER A 11 -10.81 2.26 -5.97
N LEU A 12 -9.89 2.69 -5.10
CA LEU A 12 -8.45 2.74 -5.39
C LEU A 12 -7.71 1.70 -4.53
N PHE A 13 -6.95 0.82 -5.17
CA PHE A 13 -6.00 -0.05 -4.48
C PHE A 13 -4.72 0.74 -4.17
N ASP A 14 -4.63 1.28 -2.94
CA ASP A 14 -3.49 2.12 -2.52
C ASP A 14 -2.31 1.26 -2.06
N LEU A 15 -1.60 0.66 -3.03
CA LEU A 15 -0.42 -0.15 -2.82
C LEU A 15 0.63 0.58 -1.96
N ALA A 16 0.88 1.87 -2.25
CA ALA A 16 1.87 2.66 -1.53
C ALA A 16 1.49 2.87 -0.04
N ARG A 17 0.20 2.95 0.29
CA ARG A 17 -0.25 2.97 1.68
C ARG A 17 0.07 1.63 2.36
N LEU A 18 -0.32 0.52 1.75
CA LEU A 18 -0.12 -0.83 2.30
C LEU A 18 1.36 -1.13 2.55
N GLU A 19 2.23 -0.78 1.60
CA GLU A 19 3.68 -0.95 1.71
C GLU A 19 4.32 -0.08 2.79
N SER A 20 3.69 1.05 3.14
CA SER A 20 4.19 1.98 4.16
C SER A 20 3.72 1.66 5.58
N GLN A 21 2.87 0.65 5.76
CA GLN A 21 2.24 0.31 7.03
C GLN A 21 2.61 -1.13 7.44
N THR A 22 2.67 -1.38 8.74
CA THR A 22 2.71 -2.78 9.24
C THR A 22 1.30 -3.37 9.30
N PRO A 23 1.13 -4.68 9.55
CA PRO A 23 -0.20 -5.26 9.79
C PRO A 23 -0.87 -4.73 11.06
N LYS A 24 -0.13 -3.99 11.91
CA LYS A 24 -0.65 -3.24 13.06
C LYS A 24 -0.95 -1.77 12.73
N GLU A 25 -1.04 -1.45 11.44
CA GLU A 25 -1.27 -0.11 10.88
C GLU A 25 -0.24 0.96 11.27
N LEU A 26 0.92 0.57 11.80
CA LEU A 26 1.98 1.52 12.12
C LEU A 26 2.66 2.02 10.85
N GLU A 27 2.56 3.32 10.58
CA GLU A 27 3.15 3.98 9.41
C GLU A 27 4.67 4.16 9.56
N TYR A 28 5.41 3.64 8.58
CA TYR A 28 6.83 3.93 8.44
C TYR A 28 7.06 5.27 7.74
N HIS A 29 7.98 6.04 8.30
CA HIS A 29 8.41 7.30 7.74
C HIS A 29 9.94 7.35 7.62
N ALA A 30 10.41 7.79 6.45
CA ALA A 30 11.82 8.08 6.22
C ALA A 30 12.06 9.60 6.21
N ARG A 31 13.32 10.01 6.43
CA ARG A 31 13.74 11.40 6.27
C ARG A 31 14.35 11.56 4.88
N TYR A 32 13.71 12.35 4.03
CA TYR A 32 14.21 12.71 2.69
C TYR A 32 14.40 14.22 2.62
N ARG A 33 15.64 14.67 2.41
CA ARG A 33 16.01 16.09 2.34
C ARG A 33 15.49 16.93 3.52
N GLY A 34 15.59 16.38 4.73
CA GLY A 34 15.11 17.04 5.96
C GLY A 34 13.62 16.89 6.24
N THR A 35 12.82 16.42 5.27
CA THR A 35 11.37 16.22 5.41
C THR A 35 11.05 14.79 5.79
N ARG A 36 10.10 14.61 6.72
CA ARG A 36 9.56 13.30 7.06
C ARG A 36 8.50 12.91 6.03
N ILE A 37 8.71 11.81 5.31
CA ILE A 37 7.79 11.30 4.27
C ILE A 37 7.41 9.85 4.58
N ARG A 38 6.21 9.43 4.16
CA ARG A 38 5.86 8.00 4.13
C ARG A 38 6.75 7.28 3.13
N ALA A 39 7.22 6.09 3.50
CA ALA A 39 8.10 5.29 2.67
C ALA A 39 7.80 3.80 2.86
N LEU A 40 8.26 2.97 1.92
CA LEU A 40 8.22 1.52 2.01
C LEU A 40 8.84 1.05 3.35
N HIS A 41 8.09 0.23 4.08
CA HIS A 41 8.53 -0.27 5.38
C HIS A 41 9.77 -1.18 5.20
N PRO A 42 10.86 -0.99 5.98
CA PRO A 42 12.10 -1.76 5.82
C PRO A 42 11.90 -3.27 5.97
N ALA A 43 10.95 -3.68 6.81
CA ALA A 43 10.57 -5.09 6.97
C ALA A 43 9.95 -5.73 5.71
N TYR A 44 9.55 -4.94 4.72
CA TYR A 44 8.89 -5.41 3.49
C TYR A 44 9.76 -5.34 2.25
N THR A 45 11.02 -4.93 2.37
CA THR A 45 11.91 -4.79 1.22
C THR A 45 13.27 -5.40 1.47
N VAL A 46 13.95 -5.83 0.41
CA VAL A 46 15.35 -6.27 0.46
C VAL A 46 16.33 -5.14 0.11
N ASP A 47 15.91 -4.19 -0.73
CA ASP A 47 16.78 -3.17 -1.33
C ASP A 47 16.17 -1.75 -1.33
N GLY A 48 14.98 -1.58 -0.78
CA GLY A 48 14.25 -0.31 -0.77
C GLY A 48 13.31 -0.11 -1.96
N GLY A 49 13.25 -1.04 -2.92
CA GLY A 49 12.39 -0.94 -4.10
C GLY A 49 11.58 -2.22 -4.40
N HIS A 50 12.14 -3.40 -4.13
CA HIS A 50 11.46 -4.68 -4.34
C HIS A 50 10.90 -5.23 -3.04
N LEU A 51 9.68 -5.79 -3.10
CA LEU A 51 9.09 -6.49 -1.97
C LEU A 51 9.88 -7.77 -1.66
N ASN A 52 10.09 -7.99 -0.37
CA ASN A 52 10.57 -9.26 0.15
C ASN A 52 9.38 -10.21 0.40
N MET A 53 9.64 -11.43 0.86
CA MET A 53 8.59 -12.42 1.13
C MET A 53 7.53 -11.94 2.14
N ASN A 54 7.93 -11.17 3.16
CA ASN A 54 7.01 -10.63 4.16
C ASN A 54 6.08 -9.58 3.55
N GLY A 55 6.64 -8.67 2.74
CA GLY A 55 5.88 -7.68 1.99
C GLY A 55 4.92 -8.36 1.00
N THR A 56 5.42 -9.28 0.18
CA THR A 56 4.59 -10.03 -0.77
C THR A 56 3.45 -10.75 -0.07
N THR A 57 3.72 -11.45 1.04
CA THR A 57 2.67 -12.19 1.77
C THR A 57 1.63 -11.25 2.36
N ALA A 58 2.05 -10.14 2.97
CA ALA A 58 1.14 -9.18 3.58
C ALA A 58 0.25 -8.46 2.56
N LEU A 59 0.76 -8.20 1.35
CA LEU A 59 0.02 -7.50 0.31
C LEU A 59 -0.80 -8.42 -0.61
N ALA A 60 -0.38 -9.67 -0.76
CA ALA A 60 -1.08 -10.66 -1.58
C ALA A 60 -2.48 -11.00 -1.04
N SER A 61 -2.73 -10.85 0.26
CA SER A 61 -4.07 -11.04 0.84
C SER A 61 -5.04 -9.91 0.50
N GLU A 62 -4.55 -8.68 0.32
CA GLU A 62 -5.41 -7.49 0.14
C GLU A 62 -5.96 -7.37 -1.28
N LEU A 63 -5.21 -7.84 -2.29
CA LEU A 63 -5.60 -7.68 -3.69
C LEU A 63 -6.85 -8.51 -4.08
N PRO A 64 -6.95 -9.80 -3.72
CA PRO A 64 -8.16 -10.60 -3.99
C PRO A 64 -9.43 -10.02 -3.38
N ASP A 65 -9.34 -9.50 -2.14
CA ASP A 65 -10.47 -8.86 -1.46
C ASP A 65 -10.92 -7.59 -2.20
N PHE A 66 -9.95 -6.76 -2.60
CA PHE A 66 -10.22 -5.58 -3.40
C PHE A 66 -10.91 -5.92 -4.74
N LEU A 67 -10.44 -6.95 -5.43
CA LEU A 67 -11.00 -7.39 -6.72
C LEU A 67 -12.40 -7.98 -6.55
N THR A 68 -12.65 -8.75 -5.49
CA THR A 68 -13.99 -9.28 -5.17
C THR A 68 -15.00 -8.15 -5.03
N VAL A 69 -14.63 -7.07 -4.33
CA VAL A 69 -15.49 -5.88 -4.21
C VAL A 69 -15.75 -5.23 -5.57
N GLN A 70 -14.77 -5.18 -6.48
CA GLN A 70 -14.98 -4.61 -7.81
C GLN A 70 -15.89 -5.48 -8.69
N ILE A 71 -15.72 -6.80 -8.65
CA ILE A 71 -16.53 -7.75 -9.42
C ILE A 71 -18.01 -7.64 -9.01
N ASN A 72 -18.28 -7.61 -7.71
CA ASN A 72 -19.65 -7.51 -7.18
C ASN A 72 -20.31 -6.15 -7.49
N LYS A 73 -19.54 -5.07 -7.66
CA LYS A 73 -20.07 -3.76 -8.08
C LYS A 73 -20.43 -3.71 -9.57
N ALA A 74 -19.85 -4.59 -10.38
CA ALA A 74 -20.04 -4.62 -11.83
C ALA A 74 -21.16 -5.59 -12.27
N SER A 75 -21.71 -6.38 -11.34
CA SER A 75 -22.82 -7.31 -11.56
C SER A 75 -24.16 -6.67 -11.21
#